data_AF-A0A928DVC9-F1
#
_entry.id   AF-A0A928DVC9-F1
#
_cell.length_a   1.000
_cell.length_b   1.000
_cell.length_c   1.000
_cell.angle_alpha   90.00
_cell.angle_beta   90.00
_cell.angle_gamma   90.00
#
_symmetry.space_group_name_H-M   'P 1'
#
loop_
_entity.id
_entity.type
_entity.pdbx_description
1 polymer ?
#
loop_
_entity_poly.entity_id
_entity_poly.type
_entity_poly.pdbx_seq_one_letter_code
_entity_poly.pdbx_strand_id
1 'polypeptide(L)' 'MSKTALLQTSLDFPVRRGKVRDVYDFGDEVLLVSSDRISAFDWILPSGIPDKGRVLTQIAAF' A
#
# COMPACT_ATOMS: atom_id res chain seq x y z
N MET A 1 -6.52 12.46 11.36
CA MET A 1 -6.68 11.76 10.07
C MET A 1 -5.88 12.50 9.03
N SER A 2 -5.06 11.79 8.25
CA SER A 2 -4.33 12.41 7.14
C SER A 2 -5.33 12.80 6.07
N LYS A 3 -5.27 14.05 5.57
CA LYS A 3 -6.13 14.48 4.45
C LYS A 3 -5.62 14.00 3.09
N THR A 4 -4.41 13.44 3.04
CA THR A 4 -3.73 13.03 1.80
C THR A 4 -3.62 11.52 1.74
N ALA A 5 -4.00 10.94 0.60
CA ALA A 5 -3.88 9.51 0.33
C ALA A 5 -2.42 9.13 0.05
N LEU A 6 -1.92 8.09 0.72
CA LEU A 6 -0.61 7.49 0.44
C LEU A 6 -0.68 6.60 -0.80
N LEU A 7 -0.42 7.17 -1.98
CA LEU A 7 -0.50 6.44 -3.25
C LEU A 7 0.77 5.63 -3.55
N GLN A 8 1.92 6.06 -3.09
CA GLN A 8 3.20 5.40 -3.35
C GLN A 8 4.14 5.63 -2.18
N THR A 9 4.90 4.60 -1.83
CA THR A 9 6.00 4.71 -0.87
C THR A 9 7.35 4.82 -1.57
N SER A 10 8.31 5.42 -0.86
CA SER A 10 9.68 5.64 -1.30
C SER A 10 10.65 5.28 -0.17
N LEU A 11 10.97 4.00 -0.06
CA LEU A 11 12.00 3.49 0.85
C LEU A 11 13.19 2.99 0.01
N ASP A 12 14.40 3.08 0.56
CA ASP A 12 15.65 2.69 -0.12
C ASP A 12 15.90 1.18 -0.06
N PHE A 13 14.91 0.39 -0.47
CA PHE A 13 14.95 -1.07 -0.54
C PHE A 13 14.36 -1.57 -1.87
N PRO A 14 14.75 -2.75 -2.38
CA PRO A 14 14.14 -3.34 -3.56
C PRO A 14 12.62 -3.49 -3.36
N VAL A 15 11.83 -3.03 -4.33
CA VAL A 15 10.37 -2.96 -4.21
C VAL A 15 9.64 -3.55 -5.40
N ARG A 16 8.65 -4.40 -5.12
CA ARG A 16 7.64 -4.83 -6.09
C ARG A 16 6.31 -4.16 -5.76
N ARG A 17 5.72 -3.47 -6.75
CA ARG A 17 4.46 -2.75 -6.57
C ARG A 17 3.31 -3.53 -7.19
N GLY A 18 2.38 -3.98 -6.35
CA GLY A 18 1.08 -4.48 -6.79
C GLY A 18 0.05 -3.35 -6.88
N LYS A 19 -1.21 -3.68 -7.21
CA LYS A 19 -2.30 -2.69 -7.31
C LYS A 19 -2.47 -1.87 -6.04
N VAL A 20 -2.41 -2.53 -4.88
CA VAL A 20 -2.71 -1.91 -3.57
C VAL A 20 -1.59 -2.03 -2.54
N ARG A 21 -0.58 -2.88 -2.76
CA ARG A 21 0.55 -3.07 -1.84
C ARG A 21 1.87 -2.80 -2.52
N ASP A 22 2.76 -2.14 -1.78
CA ASP A 22 4.19 -2.11 -2.08
C ASP A 22 4.84 -3.20 -1.21
N VAL A 23 5.62 -4.10 -1.83
CA VAL A 23 6.32 -5.20 -1.16
C VAL A 23 7.80 -4.89 -1.22
N TYR A 24 8.40 -4.65 -0.07
CA TYR A 24 9.84 -4.39 0.05
C TYR A 24 10.55 -5.65 0.53
N ASP A 25 11.68 -5.92 -0.12
CA ASP A 25 12.58 -7.02 0.22
C ASP A 25 13.63 -6.54 1.24
N PHE A 26 13.68 -7.21 2.40
CA PHE A 26 14.65 -6.97 3.46
C PHE A 26 15.62 -8.16 3.63
N GLY A 27 15.72 -9.03 2.62
CA GLY A 27 16.54 -10.24 2.62
C GLY A 27 15.77 -11.42 3.20
N ASP A 28 15.86 -11.60 4.53
CA ASP A 28 15.20 -12.72 5.22
C ASP A 28 13.72 -12.43 5.55
N GLU A 29 13.31 -11.17 5.43
CA GLU A 29 11.96 -10.70 5.74
C GLU A 29 11.40 -9.88 4.58
N VAL A 30 10.07 -9.73 4.57
CA VAL A 30 9.37 -8.85 3.63
C VAL A 30 8.52 -7.84 4.38
N LEU A 31 8.61 -6.57 3.97
CA LEU A 31 7.72 -5.53 4.46
C LEU A 31 6.56 -5.36 3.47
N LEU A 32 5.35 -5.64 3.96
CA LEU A 32 4.12 -5.45 3.21
C LEU A 32 3.48 -4.10 3.58
N VAL A 33 3.52 -3.13 2.67
CA VAL A 33 2.88 -1.83 2.88
C VAL A 33 1.56 -1.76 2.12
N SER A 34 0.44 -1.80 2.85
CA SER A 34 -0.89 -1.51 2.29
C SER A 34 -1.02 -0.01 2.03
N SER A 35 -1.12 0.39 0.76
CA SER A 35 -1.29 1.78 0.33
C SER A 35 -2.76 2.20 0.32
N ASP A 36 -3.00 3.48 0.08
CA ASP A 36 -4.34 4.04 -0.11
C ASP A 36 -4.86 3.88 -1.56
N ARG A 37 -4.07 3.28 -2.46
CA ARG A 37 -4.51 2.92 -3.82
C ARG A 37 -5.68 1.93 -3.76
N ILE A 38 -6.64 2.13 -4.64
CA ILE A 38 -7.78 1.25 -4.85
C ILE A 38 -7.86 0.86 -6.33
N SER A 39 -8.30 -0.36 -6.61
CA SER A 39 -8.47 -0.86 -7.97
C SER A 39 -9.84 -1.50 -8.15
N ALA A 40 -10.43 -1.32 -9.34
CA ALA A 40 -11.66 -2.00 -9.77
C ALA A 40 -11.51 -2.37 -11.25
N PHE A 41 -12.10 -3.49 -11.67
CA PHE A 41 -12.05 -3.97 -13.06
C PHE A 41 -10.61 -4.02 -13.62
N ASP A 42 -9.68 -4.57 -12.84
CA ASP A 42 -8.25 -4.68 -13.17
C ASP A 42 -7.48 -3.33 -13.27
N TRP A 43 -8.13 -2.19 -13.06
CA TRP A 43 -7.55 -0.86 -13.19
C TRP A 43 -7.33 -0.17 -11.84
N ILE A 44 -6.18 0.47 -11.65
CA ILE A 44 -5.87 1.31 -10.46
C ILE A 44 -6.50 2.69 -10.69
N LEU A 45 -7.33 3.15 -9.75
CA LEU A 45 -7.99 4.44 -9.88
C LEU A 45 -6.99 5.60 -9.68
N PRO A 46 -7.18 6.76 -10.34
CA PRO A 46 -6.30 7.93 -10.18
C PRO A 46 -6.30 8.51 -8.76
N SER A 47 -7.41 8.34 -8.03
CA SER A 47 -7.58 8.78 -6.65
C SER A 47 -7.45 7.63 -5.67
N GLY A 48 -6.78 7.86 -4.54
CA GLY A 48 -6.78 6.95 -3.39
C GLY A 48 -7.84 7.30 -2.36
N ILE A 49 -8.02 6.40 -1.39
CA ILE A 49 -8.88 6.62 -0.22
C ILE A 49 -7.96 6.84 0.98
N PRO A 50 -7.86 8.07 1.54
CA PRO A 50 -7.02 8.33 2.69
C PRO A 50 -7.30 7.37 3.84
N ASP A 51 -6.25 6.94 4.53
CA ASP A 51 -6.30 6.01 5.67
C ASP A 51 -6.76 4.56 5.34
N LYS A 52 -7.11 4.24 4.09
CA LYS A 52 -7.52 2.88 3.72
C LYS A 52 -6.42 1.86 4.01
N GLY A 53 -5.18 2.16 3.61
CA GLY A 53 -4.04 1.28 3.84
C GLY A 53 -3.86 0.94 5.32
N ARG A 54 -4.01 1.95 6.18
CA ARG A 54 -3.93 1.81 7.65
C ARG A 54 -5.00 0.88 8.20
N VAL A 55 -6.26 1.06 7.80
CA VAL A 55 -7.39 0.21 8.25
C VAL A 55 -7.22 -1.23 7.74
N LEU A 56 -6.84 -1.41 6.48
CA LEU A 56 -6.63 -2.75 5.92
C LEU A 56 -5.49 -3.51 6.61
N THR A 57 -4.42 -2.82 6.98
CA THR A 57 -3.32 -3.43 7.76
C THR A 57 -3.80 -3.85 9.16
N GLN A 58 -4.62 -3.03 9.83
CA GLN A 58 -5.19 -3.37 11.13
C GLN A 58 -6.12 -4.60 11.06
N ILE A 59 -6.96 -4.68 10.02
CA ILE A 59 -7.84 -5.84 9.81
C ILE A 59 -7.03 -7.11 9.54
N ALA A 60 -5.94 -7.01 8.77
CA ALA A 60 -5.10 -8.17 8.45
C ALA A 60 -4.23 -8.66 9.61
N ALA A 61 -4.04 -7.84 10.66
CA ALA A 61 -3.31 -8.20 11.87
C ALA A 61 -4.19 -8.93 12.90
N PHE A 62 -5.50 -9.03 12.65
CA PHE A 62 -6.43 -9.86 13.40
C PHE A 62 -6.47 -11.27 12.81
#